data_AF-A0A940L860-F1
#
_entry.id   AF-A0A940L860-F1
#
_cell.length_a   1.000
_cell.length_b   1.000
_cell.length_c   1.000
_cell.angle_alpha   90.00
_cell.angle_beta   90.00
_cell.angle_gamma   90.00
#
_symmetry.space_group_name_H-M   'P 1'
#
loop_
_entity.id
_entity.type
_entity.pdbx_description
1 polymer ?
#
loop_
_entity_poly.entity_id
_entity_poly.type
_entity_poly.pdbx_seq_one_letter_code
_entity_poly.pdbx_strand_id
1 'polypeptide(L)'
;LIASHRNIFGVASPKLLRIQRFLKVFPGLVVPLELREDSSLVHEAVNNPKKNLNISRMLKALAKIAGDAHDPRFYVRGFVLSNTESAKDIEAGLTLAKRHLKQERLPVVPLFESAHSLSHGAEIIEELLEKPRIRATSKKYWNGQLEVMLGYSDSAKENGSFASRHLIQTAIAKLERVIKKHDIEPIFFHGSGGSIERGGGGVQEQTDWWPLSALLCVKVTVQGEMIYRNYTAPEILDRQLERFLTARDLKSQTHVTKLPKALEQALSKMAMATQAAYQDTMKDPHFLQLIEEATPYSYLNNLKMGSRPSKRQGPVNLKGLRAIPWVLCWTQTRALFPSWWGVGRFWKELSAKDKAVYRKAFKQSALFRTYIKAVGFTLEKIELDIFALYLHNSKLPQEIQDHYLKEFKAEFAAAKKCVHEVTGERNLLWYRPWLRTSISLRSPLIHPLNVLQLIALKEKDLLLLRETVTGVASGMLTTG
;
A
#
# COMPACT_ATOMS: atom_id res chain seq x y z
N LEU A 1 36.40 22.72 4.45
CA LEU A 1 37.00 21.43 4.02
C LEU A 1 36.88 21.19 2.51
N ILE A 2 35.69 20.97 1.93
CA ILE A 2 35.56 20.72 0.47
C ILE A 2 36.09 21.89 -0.36
N ALA A 3 35.68 23.13 -0.04
CA ALA A 3 36.18 24.33 -0.69
C ALA A 3 37.71 24.47 -0.54
N SER A 4 38.23 24.28 0.67
CA SER A 4 39.67 24.30 0.95
C SER A 4 40.45 23.28 0.12
N HIS A 5 39.98 22.03 0.03
CA HIS A 5 40.59 20.99 -0.81
C HIS A 5 40.57 21.36 -2.30
N ARG A 6 39.45 21.92 -2.77
CA ARG A 6 39.34 22.38 -4.16
C ARG A 6 40.31 23.52 -4.46
N ASN A 7 40.50 24.44 -3.53
CA ASN A 7 41.44 25.55 -3.69
C ASN A 7 42.90 25.06 -3.74
N ILE A 8 43.25 24.01 -2.98
CA ILE A 8 44.62 23.47 -2.95
C ILE A 8 44.92 22.57 -4.16
N PHE A 9 43.99 21.71 -4.54
CA PHE A 9 44.22 20.65 -5.53
C PHE A 9 43.52 20.87 -6.87
N GLY A 10 42.82 21.99 -7.06
CA GLY A 10 42.02 22.28 -8.26
C GLY A 10 40.73 21.46 -8.41
N VAL A 11 40.53 20.42 -7.60
CA VAL A 11 39.38 19.50 -7.67
C VAL A 11 38.79 19.20 -6.29
N ALA A 12 37.48 18.95 -6.26
CA ALA A 12 36.80 18.54 -5.03
C ALA A 12 37.20 17.11 -4.64
N SER A 13 37.50 16.88 -3.36
CA SER A 13 37.83 15.54 -2.86
C SER A 13 36.64 14.57 -3.01
N PRO A 14 36.79 13.44 -3.71
CA PRO A 14 35.74 12.42 -3.79
C PRO A 14 35.34 11.87 -2.42
N LYS A 15 36.30 11.74 -1.49
CA LYS A 15 36.06 11.26 -0.12
C LYS A 15 35.21 12.25 0.67
N LEU A 16 35.54 13.54 0.62
CA LEU A 16 34.76 14.57 1.33
C LEU A 16 33.35 14.71 0.75
N LEU A 17 33.19 14.58 -0.57
CA LEU A 17 31.87 14.55 -1.21
C LEU A 17 31.05 13.34 -0.77
N ARG A 18 31.67 12.16 -0.64
CA ARG A 18 31.00 10.95 -0.12
C ARG A 18 30.55 11.16 1.33
N ILE A 19 31.40 11.73 2.18
CA ILE A 19 31.05 12.05 3.58
C ILE A 19 29.89 13.06 3.63
N GLN A 20 29.94 14.13 2.82
CA GLN A 20 28.86 15.12 2.76
C GLN A 20 27.53 14.48 2.34
N ARG A 21 27.54 13.60 1.32
CA ARG A 21 26.35 12.86 0.89
C ARG A 21 25.85 11.93 2.00
N PHE A 22 26.75 11.22 2.69
CA PHE A 22 26.40 10.37 3.81
C PHE A 22 25.71 11.16 4.94
N LEU A 23 26.27 12.30 5.33
CA LEU A 23 25.67 13.19 6.34
C LEU A 23 24.35 13.82 5.89
N LYS A 24 24.14 14.01 4.58
CA LYS A 24 22.85 14.45 4.04
C LYS A 24 21.77 13.37 4.19
N VAL A 25 22.13 12.10 4.06
CA VAL A 25 21.20 10.95 4.16
C VAL A 25 20.96 10.56 5.63
N PHE A 26 22.04 10.56 6.44
CA PHE A 26 22.07 10.16 7.84
C PHE A 26 22.68 11.26 8.72
N PRO A 27 22.00 12.42 8.88
CA PRO A 27 22.54 13.56 9.61
C PRO A 27 22.78 13.28 11.10
N GLY A 28 22.02 12.36 11.70
CA GLY A 28 22.23 11.87 13.06
C GLY A 28 23.18 10.67 13.16
N LEU A 29 23.87 10.30 12.07
CA LEU A 29 24.67 9.06 11.95
C LEU A 29 23.91 7.77 12.27
N VAL A 30 22.59 7.83 12.18
CA VAL A 30 21.66 6.72 12.36
C VAL A 30 20.70 6.68 11.19
N VAL A 31 20.05 5.53 10.97
CA VAL A 31 18.88 5.45 10.10
C VAL A 31 17.72 6.13 10.83
N PRO A 32 17.16 7.24 10.31
CA PRO A 32 16.06 7.92 10.98
C PRO A 32 14.82 7.03 11.02
N LEU A 33 14.11 7.05 12.13
CA LEU A 33 12.88 6.30 12.34
C LEU A 33 11.64 7.13 11.93
N GLU A 34 10.50 6.46 11.87
CA GLU A 34 9.18 7.10 11.86
C GLU A 34 8.46 6.69 13.14
N LEU A 35 7.91 7.67 13.88
CA LEU A 35 7.00 7.35 14.98
C LEU A 35 5.61 7.10 14.39
N ARG A 36 4.88 6.12 14.93
CA ARG A 36 3.49 5.86 14.54
C ARG A 36 2.64 5.57 15.76
N GLU A 37 1.52 6.27 15.90
CA GLU A 37 0.52 6.00 16.94
C GLU A 37 -0.89 6.24 16.41
N ASP A 38 -1.89 5.65 17.07
CA ASP A 38 -3.31 5.87 16.81
C ASP A 38 -3.80 7.24 17.32
N SER A 39 -4.64 7.93 16.55
CA SER A 39 -5.19 9.24 16.91
C SER A 39 -5.89 9.26 18.28
N SER A 40 -6.61 8.20 18.64
CA SER A 40 -7.30 8.11 19.94
C SER A 40 -6.33 8.07 21.12
N LEU A 41 -5.22 7.34 21.00
CA LEU A 41 -4.17 7.27 22.02
C LEU A 41 -3.41 8.59 22.13
N VAL A 42 -3.29 9.33 21.02
CA VAL A 42 -2.68 10.66 21.02
C VAL A 42 -3.57 11.67 21.74
N HIS A 43 -4.88 11.68 21.49
CA HIS A 43 -5.83 12.48 22.27
C HIS A 43 -5.77 12.14 23.76
N GLU A 44 -5.71 10.85 24.10
CA GLU A 44 -5.54 10.42 25.48
C GLU A 44 -4.22 10.93 26.09
N ALA A 45 -3.11 10.87 25.37
CA ALA A 45 -1.82 11.39 25.83
C ALA A 45 -1.85 12.93 26.03
N VAL A 46 -2.61 13.64 25.19
CA VAL A 46 -2.81 15.09 25.33
C VAL A 46 -3.64 15.40 26.58
N ASN A 47 -4.76 14.71 26.78
CA ASN A 47 -5.74 14.99 27.85
C ASN A 47 -5.33 14.42 29.22
N ASN A 48 -4.60 13.31 29.25
CA ASN A 48 -4.16 12.62 30.46
C ASN A 48 -2.62 12.47 30.53
N PRO A 49 -1.85 13.56 30.74
CA PRO A 49 -0.39 13.52 30.72
C PRO A 49 0.23 12.55 31.74
N LYS A 50 -0.48 12.27 32.84
CA LYS A 50 -0.04 11.37 33.92
C LYS A 50 0.00 9.90 33.49
N LYS A 51 -0.79 9.49 32.48
CA LYS A 51 -0.87 8.09 32.02
C LYS A 51 0.41 7.61 31.31
N ASN A 52 1.31 8.54 30.94
CA ASN A 52 2.63 8.28 30.37
C ASN A 52 2.65 7.20 29.26
N LEU A 53 1.76 7.35 28.29
CA LEU A 53 1.61 6.43 27.16
C LEU A 53 2.91 6.27 26.36
N ASN A 54 3.00 5.18 25.58
CA ASN A 54 4.18 4.82 24.78
C ASN A 54 4.67 5.99 23.92
N ILE A 55 3.76 6.62 23.18
CA ILE A 55 4.11 7.76 22.32
C ILE A 55 4.73 8.93 23.10
N SER A 56 4.24 9.25 24.29
CA SER A 56 4.83 10.28 25.15
C SER A 56 6.24 9.89 25.61
N ARG A 57 6.47 8.61 25.94
CA ARG A 57 7.80 8.12 26.30
C ARG A 57 8.77 8.19 25.11
N MET A 58 8.32 7.85 23.91
CA MET A 58 9.11 7.95 22.69
C MET A 58 9.48 9.41 22.36
N LEU A 59 8.53 10.34 22.47
CA LEU A 59 8.79 11.77 22.24
C LEU A 59 9.73 12.37 23.30
N LYS A 60 9.62 11.96 24.57
CA LYS A 60 10.59 12.34 25.63
C LYS A 60 11.99 11.80 25.33
N ALA A 61 12.09 10.55 24.88
CA ALA A 61 13.37 9.96 24.50
C ALA A 61 13.99 10.69 23.31
N LEU A 62 13.19 11.02 22.29
CA LEU A 62 13.63 11.83 21.15
C LEU A 62 14.14 13.21 21.59
N ALA A 63 13.41 13.89 22.50
CA ALA A 63 13.83 15.17 23.05
C ALA A 63 15.20 15.06 23.76
N LYS A 64 15.42 13.99 24.53
CA LYS A 64 16.68 13.73 25.21
C LYS A 64 17.83 13.45 24.23
N ILE A 65 17.58 12.70 23.15
CA ILE A 65 18.59 12.34 22.15
C ILE A 65 18.97 13.56 21.28
N ALA A 66 17.98 14.31 20.81
CA ALA A 66 18.21 15.48 19.97
C ALA A 66 18.81 16.66 20.77
N GLY A 67 18.48 16.77 22.05
CA GLY A 67 18.78 17.94 22.86
C GLY A 67 18.18 19.22 22.28
N ASP A 68 18.69 20.37 22.70
CA ASP A 68 18.22 21.67 22.19
C ASP A 68 18.93 22.08 20.88
N ALA A 69 20.12 21.52 20.60
CA ALA A 69 20.98 21.94 19.49
C ALA A 69 20.68 21.24 18.16
N HIS A 70 20.21 19.98 18.18
CA HIS A 70 19.98 19.22 16.95
C HIS A 70 18.51 19.24 16.53
N ASP A 71 18.29 19.04 15.23
CA ASP A 71 16.96 18.84 14.69
C ASP A 71 16.49 17.43 15.05
N PRO A 72 15.33 17.25 15.74
CA PRO A 72 14.81 15.91 16.03
C PRO A 72 14.60 15.07 14.76
N ARG A 73 14.43 15.72 13.60
CA ARG A 73 14.33 15.06 12.28
C ARG A 73 15.57 14.28 11.87
N PHE A 74 16.70 14.50 12.53
CA PHE A 74 17.92 13.71 12.29
C PHE A 74 17.80 12.28 12.81
N TYR A 75 16.90 12.05 13.77
CA TYR A 75 16.66 10.76 14.41
C TYR A 75 15.27 10.20 14.10
N VAL A 76 14.26 11.06 13.96
CA VAL A 76 12.88 10.70 13.63
C VAL A 76 12.33 11.64 12.56
N ARG A 77 12.08 11.15 11.34
CA ARG A 77 11.66 11.99 10.20
C ARG A 77 10.27 12.60 10.38
N GLY A 78 9.33 11.83 10.92
CA GLY A 78 7.96 12.27 11.14
C GLY A 78 7.24 11.46 12.21
N PHE A 79 6.06 11.96 12.56
CA PHE A 79 5.13 11.32 13.47
C PHE A 79 3.84 10.99 12.73
N VAL A 80 3.73 9.74 12.25
CA VAL A 80 2.56 9.20 11.56
C VAL A 80 1.39 9.02 12.53
N LEU A 81 0.26 9.64 12.21
CA LEU A 81 -0.98 9.57 12.97
C LEU A 81 -1.98 8.64 12.27
N SER A 82 -2.17 7.44 12.80
CA SER A 82 -3.11 6.45 12.25
C SER A 82 -4.55 6.83 12.60
N ASN A 83 -5.51 6.38 11.79
CA ASN A 83 -6.94 6.69 11.96
C ASN A 83 -7.20 8.20 12.10
N THR A 84 -6.59 9.00 11.23
CA THR A 84 -6.87 10.45 11.17
C THR A 84 -8.19 10.67 10.44
N GLU A 85 -9.14 11.34 11.11
CA GLU A 85 -10.47 11.63 10.54
C GLU A 85 -10.82 13.13 10.61
N SER A 86 -10.01 13.96 11.27
CA SER A 86 -10.25 15.40 11.40
C SER A 86 -8.97 16.22 11.54
N ALA A 87 -9.04 17.54 11.32
CA ALA A 87 -7.90 18.43 11.55
C ALA A 87 -7.50 18.49 13.03
N LYS A 88 -8.47 18.27 13.94
CA LYS A 88 -8.25 18.22 15.39
C LYS A 88 -7.31 17.08 15.80
N ASP A 89 -7.35 15.96 15.09
CA ASP A 89 -6.43 14.83 15.34
C ASP A 89 -4.98 15.26 15.07
N ILE A 90 -4.75 15.94 13.95
CA ILE A 90 -3.43 16.43 13.56
C ILE A 90 -2.94 17.47 14.58
N GLU A 91 -3.82 18.38 15.01
CA GLU A 91 -3.50 19.37 16.05
C GLU A 91 -3.18 18.74 17.41
N ALA A 92 -3.86 17.67 17.79
CA ALA A 92 -3.53 16.91 19.00
C ALA A 92 -2.13 16.30 18.90
N GLY A 93 -1.77 15.73 17.75
CA GLY A 93 -0.43 15.25 17.46
C GLY A 93 0.62 16.36 17.56
N LEU A 94 0.35 17.52 16.98
CA LEU A 94 1.26 18.68 17.01
C LEU A 94 1.43 19.21 18.44
N THR A 95 0.33 19.27 19.19
CA THR A 95 0.32 19.68 20.60
C THR A 95 1.16 18.73 21.45
N LEU A 96 1.01 17.41 21.25
CA LEU A 96 1.78 16.41 21.97
C LEU A 96 3.27 16.47 21.63
N ALA A 97 3.60 16.61 20.34
CA ALA A 97 4.99 16.76 19.89
C ALA A 97 5.62 18.04 20.48
N LYS A 98 4.92 19.18 20.40
CA LYS A 98 5.36 20.46 20.98
C LYS A 98 5.58 20.38 22.49
N ARG A 99 4.71 19.68 23.22
CA ARG A 99 4.84 19.50 24.68
C ARG A 99 6.18 18.88 25.07
N HIS A 100 6.70 17.95 24.28
CA HIS A 100 7.95 17.24 24.58
C HIS A 100 9.17 17.82 23.85
N LEU A 101 8.99 18.41 22.67
CA LEU A 101 10.06 18.96 21.84
C LEU A 101 10.17 20.49 21.92
N LYS A 102 9.40 21.14 22.82
CA LYS A 102 9.26 22.60 23.04
C LYS A 102 8.64 23.37 21.85
N GLN A 103 8.84 22.91 20.63
CA GLN A 103 8.40 23.49 19.37
C GLN A 103 7.84 22.39 18.45
N GLU A 104 7.10 22.78 17.42
CA GLU A 104 6.56 21.86 16.40
C GLU A 104 7.62 21.50 15.34
N ARG A 105 8.79 21.04 15.80
CA ARG A 105 9.93 20.70 14.92
C ARG A 105 9.73 19.38 14.19
N LEU A 106 8.94 18.48 14.76
CA LEU A 106 8.61 17.18 14.18
C LEU A 106 7.28 17.28 13.42
N PRO A 107 7.25 17.04 12.09
CA PRO A 107 6.00 17.04 11.34
C PRO A 107 5.10 15.88 11.76
N VAL A 108 3.82 16.17 11.92
CA VAL A 108 2.77 15.17 12.13
C VAL A 108 2.19 14.81 10.77
N VAL A 109 2.26 13.52 10.44
CA VAL A 109 1.90 12.99 9.12
C VAL A 109 0.55 12.27 9.26
N PRO A 110 -0.57 12.87 8.81
CA PRO A 110 -1.85 12.18 8.83
C PRO A 110 -1.83 10.96 7.90
N LEU A 111 -2.28 9.81 8.41
CA LEU A 111 -2.52 8.62 7.60
C LEU A 111 -4.01 8.52 7.27
N PHE A 112 -4.32 8.66 5.98
CA PHE A 112 -5.66 8.41 5.43
C PHE A 112 -5.73 6.98 4.90
N GLU A 113 -6.40 6.11 5.66
CA GLU A 113 -6.47 4.66 5.41
C GLU A 113 -7.87 4.15 5.06
N SER A 114 -8.91 4.85 5.53
CA SER A 114 -10.32 4.50 5.26
C SER A 114 -10.86 5.20 4.01
N ALA A 115 -11.93 4.66 3.42
CA ALA A 115 -12.60 5.33 2.31
C ALA A 115 -13.10 6.74 2.67
N HIS A 116 -13.59 6.89 3.91
CA HIS A 116 -14.06 8.16 4.45
C HIS A 116 -12.92 9.18 4.53
N SER A 117 -11.81 8.83 5.17
CA SER A 117 -10.65 9.73 5.34
C SER A 117 -9.96 10.07 4.02
N LEU A 118 -9.89 9.13 3.06
CA LEU A 118 -9.38 9.43 1.72
C LEU A 118 -10.29 10.37 0.92
N SER A 119 -11.61 10.29 1.11
CA SER A 119 -12.58 11.14 0.42
C SER A 119 -12.59 12.58 0.95
N HIS A 120 -12.46 12.74 2.26
CA HIS A 120 -12.49 14.04 2.97
C HIS A 120 -11.09 14.57 3.33
N GLY A 121 -10.02 13.84 3.02
CA GLY A 121 -8.66 14.20 3.40
C GLY A 121 -8.23 15.59 2.90
N ALA A 122 -8.72 16.00 1.73
CA ALA A 122 -8.46 17.34 1.20
C ALA A 122 -9.10 18.45 2.06
N GLU A 123 -10.31 18.24 2.54
CA GLU A 123 -11.04 19.18 3.42
C GLU A 123 -10.36 19.26 4.80
N ILE A 124 -9.95 18.11 5.35
CA ILE A 124 -9.20 18.02 6.61
C ILE A 124 -7.88 18.82 6.52
N ILE A 125 -7.15 18.68 5.42
CA ILE A 125 -5.90 19.41 5.19
C ILE A 125 -6.17 20.90 4.93
N GLU A 126 -7.24 21.25 4.24
CA GLU A 126 -7.64 22.64 4.02
C GLU A 126 -7.93 23.34 5.35
N GLU A 127 -8.76 22.75 6.21
CA GLU A 127 -9.08 23.27 7.56
C GLU A 127 -7.80 23.47 8.40
N LEU A 128 -6.85 22.53 8.30
CA LEU A 128 -5.56 22.65 8.99
C LEU A 128 -4.73 23.81 8.42
N LEU A 129 -4.64 23.93 7.09
CA LEU A 129 -3.80 24.92 6.40
C LEU A 129 -4.40 26.32 6.39
N GLU A 130 -5.69 26.50 6.64
CA GLU A 130 -6.33 27.81 6.87
C GLU A 130 -5.71 28.55 8.07
N LYS A 131 -5.19 27.81 9.06
CA LYS A 131 -4.52 28.37 10.25
C LYS A 131 -3.13 28.94 9.88
N PRO A 132 -2.90 30.27 9.98
CA PRO A 132 -1.62 30.88 9.60
C PRO A 132 -0.41 30.31 10.34
N ARG A 133 -0.63 29.91 11.60
CA ARG A 133 0.34 29.23 12.45
C ARG A 133 0.92 27.98 11.80
N ILE A 134 0.08 27.14 11.17
CA ILE A 134 0.52 25.88 10.55
C ILE A 134 1.40 26.18 9.33
N ARG A 135 1.00 27.13 8.48
CA ARG A 135 1.79 27.54 7.31
C ARG A 135 3.16 28.09 7.73
N ALA A 136 3.19 28.92 8.77
CA ALA A 136 4.44 29.44 9.34
C ALA A 136 5.32 28.32 9.93
N THR A 137 4.72 27.37 10.67
CA THR A 137 5.42 26.19 11.20
C THR A 137 6.03 25.36 10.06
N SER A 138 5.27 25.09 9.00
CA SER A 138 5.76 24.33 7.83
C SER A 138 6.96 25.03 7.19
N LYS A 139 6.87 26.33 6.89
CA LYS A 139 7.99 27.09 6.31
C LYS A 139 9.22 27.15 7.23
N LYS A 140 9.01 27.32 8.54
CA LYS A 140 10.09 27.48 9.51
C LYS A 140 10.79 26.17 9.87
N TYR A 141 10.03 25.09 10.07
CA TYR A 141 10.56 23.85 10.64
C TYR A 141 10.46 22.66 9.69
N TRP A 142 9.57 22.67 8.70
CA TRP A 142 9.33 21.53 7.79
C TRP A 142 9.73 21.84 6.35
N ASN A 143 10.60 22.83 6.13
CA ASN A 143 11.12 23.23 4.83
C ASN A 143 10.04 23.69 3.82
N GLY A 144 8.91 24.20 4.31
CA GLY A 144 7.77 24.57 3.45
C GLY A 144 7.04 23.36 2.87
N GLN A 145 7.14 22.19 3.52
CA GLN A 145 6.54 20.95 3.07
C GLN A 145 5.43 20.51 4.03
N LEU A 146 4.46 19.77 3.51
CA LEU A 146 3.47 19.04 4.30
C LEU A 146 3.39 17.61 3.79
N GLU A 147 3.62 16.66 4.70
CA GLU A 147 3.58 15.25 4.37
C GLU A 147 2.23 14.63 4.73
N VAL A 148 1.67 13.81 3.83
CA VAL A 148 0.44 13.04 4.04
C VAL A 148 0.70 11.59 3.67
N MET A 149 0.31 10.65 4.54
CA MET A 149 0.44 9.22 4.29
C MET A 149 -0.85 8.62 3.74
N LEU A 150 -0.73 7.75 2.74
CA LEU A 150 -1.85 7.12 2.04
C LEU A 150 -1.85 5.61 2.28
N GLY A 151 -2.94 5.08 2.85
CA GLY A 151 -3.13 3.67 3.13
C GLY A 151 -3.79 2.93 1.96
N TYR A 152 -3.01 2.16 1.20
CA TYR A 152 -3.53 1.35 0.09
C TYR A 152 -4.26 0.10 0.57
N SER A 153 -3.63 -0.65 1.49
CA SER A 153 -4.04 -2.01 1.86
C SER A 153 -5.35 -2.05 2.63
N ASP A 154 -5.51 -1.14 3.59
CA ASP A 154 -6.73 -1.06 4.39
C ASP A 154 -7.91 -0.57 3.54
N SER A 155 -7.67 0.39 2.63
CA SER A 155 -8.66 0.82 1.65
C SER A 155 -9.06 -0.30 0.67
N ALA A 156 -8.10 -1.09 0.16
CA ALA A 156 -8.38 -2.20 -0.75
C ALA A 156 -9.13 -3.34 -0.06
N LYS A 157 -8.80 -3.65 1.20
CA LYS A 157 -9.51 -4.64 2.02
C LYS A 157 -10.99 -4.30 2.16
N GLU A 158 -11.35 -3.02 2.22
CA GLU A 158 -12.73 -2.55 2.40
C GLU A 158 -13.50 -2.34 1.08
N ASN A 159 -12.80 -2.00 0.00
CA ASN A 159 -13.43 -1.48 -1.21
C ASN A 159 -13.08 -2.27 -2.48
N GLY A 160 -12.21 -3.26 -2.40
CA GLY A 160 -11.62 -3.91 -3.57
C GLY A 160 -10.49 -3.09 -4.20
N SER A 161 -9.66 -3.78 -4.99
CA SER A 161 -8.38 -3.25 -5.47
C SER A 161 -8.51 -2.05 -6.43
N PHE A 162 -9.46 -2.08 -7.38
CA PHE A 162 -9.61 -0.99 -8.34
C PHE A 162 -10.17 0.27 -7.70
N ALA A 163 -11.26 0.13 -6.93
CA ALA A 163 -11.92 1.25 -6.27
C ALA A 163 -10.98 1.97 -5.30
N SER A 164 -10.17 1.21 -4.55
CA SER A 164 -9.14 1.77 -3.68
C SER A 164 -8.10 2.58 -4.45
N ARG A 165 -7.54 2.05 -5.55
CA ARG A 165 -6.57 2.76 -6.39
C ARG A 165 -7.16 4.03 -7.02
N HIS A 166 -8.40 3.95 -7.49
CA HIS A 166 -9.13 5.10 -8.03
C HIS A 166 -9.36 6.18 -6.97
N LEU A 167 -9.77 5.78 -5.77
CA LEU A 167 -9.97 6.67 -4.63
C LEU A 167 -8.68 7.37 -4.23
N ILE A 168 -7.56 6.64 -4.13
CA ILE A 168 -6.26 7.20 -3.78
C ILE A 168 -5.75 8.17 -4.86
N GLN A 169 -5.90 7.84 -6.14
CA GLN A 169 -5.56 8.78 -7.23
C GLN A 169 -6.37 10.08 -7.10
N THR A 170 -7.66 9.97 -6.84
CA THR A 170 -8.55 11.12 -6.65
C THR A 170 -8.15 11.94 -5.42
N ALA A 171 -7.84 11.27 -4.31
CA ALA A 171 -7.40 11.91 -3.07
C ALA A 171 -6.08 12.68 -3.27
N ILE A 172 -5.07 12.06 -3.91
CA ILE A 172 -3.79 12.71 -4.23
C ILE A 172 -4.03 13.99 -5.04
N ALA A 173 -4.84 13.93 -6.10
CA ALA A 173 -5.09 15.09 -6.95
C ALA A 173 -5.80 16.24 -6.20
N LYS A 174 -6.70 15.93 -5.27
CA LYS A 174 -7.36 16.93 -4.41
C LYS A 174 -6.40 17.50 -3.37
N LEU A 175 -5.65 16.64 -2.68
CA LEU A 175 -4.65 17.01 -1.66
C LEU A 175 -3.56 17.89 -2.27
N GLU A 176 -3.02 17.53 -3.43
CA GLU A 176 -2.01 18.33 -4.13
C GLU A 176 -2.52 19.75 -4.39
N ARG A 177 -3.76 19.88 -4.88
CA ARG A 177 -4.38 21.17 -5.17
C ARG A 177 -4.51 22.03 -3.90
N VAL A 178 -5.02 21.45 -2.82
CA VAL A 178 -5.21 22.15 -1.54
C VAL A 178 -3.87 22.57 -0.94
N ILE A 179 -2.89 21.67 -0.88
CA ILE A 179 -1.59 21.96 -0.28
C ILE A 179 -0.86 23.06 -1.07
N LYS A 180 -0.85 22.98 -2.41
CA LYS A 180 -0.24 23.99 -3.27
C LYS A 180 -0.97 25.34 -3.24
N LYS A 181 -2.29 25.38 -3.03
CA LYS A 181 -3.06 26.62 -2.85
C LYS A 181 -2.52 27.47 -1.68
N HIS A 182 -1.87 26.84 -0.71
CA HIS A 182 -1.28 27.51 0.46
C HIS A 182 0.24 27.73 0.36
N ASP A 183 0.86 27.60 -0.82
CA ASP A 183 2.31 27.79 -1.04
C ASP A 183 3.16 26.84 -0.17
N ILE A 184 2.75 25.57 -0.14
CA ILE A 184 3.41 24.47 0.54
C ILE A 184 3.60 23.33 -0.47
N GLU A 185 4.72 22.63 -0.40
CA GLU A 185 4.99 21.48 -1.26
C GLU A 185 4.47 20.18 -0.60
N PRO A 186 3.59 19.41 -1.28
CA PRO A 186 3.11 18.14 -0.74
C PRO A 186 4.19 17.05 -0.84
N ILE A 187 4.31 16.25 0.23
CA ILE A 187 5.02 14.97 0.20
C ILE A 187 3.97 13.87 0.39
N PHE A 188 3.86 12.99 -0.59
CA PHE A 188 2.97 11.83 -0.49
C PHE A 188 3.77 10.64 0.02
N PHE A 189 3.50 10.25 1.27
CA PHE A 189 4.04 9.03 1.85
C PHE A 189 3.15 7.84 1.46
N HIS A 190 3.60 7.07 0.48
CA HIS A 190 2.86 5.90 0.05
C HIS A 190 3.09 4.75 1.05
N GLY A 191 2.03 4.35 1.75
CA GLY A 191 1.98 3.09 2.49
C GLY A 191 1.92 1.86 1.58
N SER A 192 2.28 2.03 0.30
CA SER A 192 2.24 0.98 -0.70
C SER A 192 3.20 -0.16 -0.34
N GLY A 193 2.86 -1.35 -0.81
CA GLY A 193 3.60 -2.58 -0.59
C GLY A 193 3.93 -3.27 -1.92
N GLY A 194 4.55 -4.45 -1.85
CA GLY A 194 4.94 -5.23 -3.02
C GLY A 194 3.77 -5.73 -3.85
N SER A 195 2.54 -5.72 -3.32
CA SER A 195 1.36 -6.30 -3.95
C SER A 195 0.27 -5.35 -4.41
N ILE A 196 -0.51 -5.72 -5.44
CA ILE A 196 -1.59 -4.97 -6.08
C ILE A 196 -2.54 -4.28 -5.11
N GLU A 197 -2.98 -5.00 -4.09
CA GLU A 197 -3.87 -4.51 -3.02
C GLU A 197 -3.18 -3.47 -2.12
N ARG A 198 -1.85 -3.46 -2.13
CA ARG A 198 -1.01 -2.44 -1.51
C ARG A 198 -0.45 -1.47 -2.56
N GLY A 199 -1.08 -1.32 -3.73
CA GLY A 199 -0.57 -0.42 -4.78
C GLY A 199 0.69 -0.93 -5.50
N GLY A 200 1.01 -2.21 -5.37
CA GLY A 200 2.20 -2.87 -5.91
C GLY A 200 2.22 -3.01 -7.43
N GLY A 201 3.40 -3.44 -7.88
CA GLY A 201 3.93 -3.32 -9.23
C GLY A 201 5.43 -3.00 -9.15
N GLY A 202 6.15 -3.09 -10.27
CA GLY A 202 7.50 -2.50 -10.33
C GLY A 202 7.42 -0.98 -10.15
N VAL A 203 8.54 -0.34 -9.82
CA VAL A 203 8.61 1.13 -9.63
C VAL A 203 7.86 1.88 -10.73
N GLN A 204 8.08 1.51 -11.99
CA GLN A 204 7.39 2.10 -13.15
C GLN A 204 5.86 2.02 -13.05
N GLU A 205 5.28 0.86 -12.76
CA GLU A 205 3.81 0.74 -12.66
C GLU A 205 3.22 1.54 -11.49
N GLN A 206 3.98 1.72 -10.40
CA GLN A 206 3.55 2.54 -9.27
C GLN A 206 3.60 4.02 -9.63
N THR A 207 4.72 4.48 -10.19
CA THR A 207 4.98 5.89 -10.46
C THR A 207 4.23 6.45 -11.66
N ASP A 208 3.81 5.59 -12.61
CA ASP A 208 3.16 5.96 -13.87
C ASP A 208 1.96 6.91 -13.68
N TRP A 209 1.15 6.67 -12.64
CA TRP A 209 -0.07 7.43 -12.38
C TRP A 209 0.08 8.46 -11.25
N TRP A 210 1.24 8.54 -10.59
CA TRP A 210 1.53 9.55 -9.59
C TRP A 210 1.69 10.94 -10.23
N PRO A 211 1.34 12.03 -9.52
CA PRO A 211 1.63 13.38 -9.97
C PRO A 211 3.14 13.66 -9.88
N LEU A 212 3.58 14.73 -10.55
CA LEU A 212 4.99 15.14 -10.50
C LEU A 212 5.44 15.45 -9.06
N SER A 213 4.59 16.07 -8.23
CA SER A 213 4.90 16.37 -6.83
C SER A 213 5.31 15.12 -6.03
N ALA A 214 4.60 14.00 -6.20
CA ALA A 214 4.94 12.73 -5.57
C ALA A 214 6.29 12.14 -6.06
N LEU A 215 6.78 12.57 -7.22
CA LEU A 215 8.06 12.13 -7.80
C LEU A 215 9.22 13.09 -7.52
N LEU A 216 8.94 14.34 -7.11
CA LEU A 216 9.97 15.29 -6.66
C LEU A 216 10.57 14.86 -5.32
N CYS A 217 9.76 14.30 -4.43
CA CYS A 217 10.19 13.68 -3.18
C CYS A 217 9.49 12.33 -3.00
N VAL A 218 10.11 11.27 -3.53
CA VAL A 218 9.58 9.90 -3.40
C VAL A 218 9.71 9.44 -1.95
N LYS A 219 8.57 9.16 -1.32
CA LYS A 219 8.51 8.51 0.00
C LYS A 219 7.57 7.31 -0.06
N VAL A 220 8.13 6.11 0.09
CA VAL A 220 7.41 4.84 -0.01
C VAL A 220 7.76 3.91 1.13
N THR A 221 6.81 3.09 1.55
CA THR A 221 7.08 1.97 2.45
C THR A 221 7.63 0.80 1.64
N VAL A 222 8.82 0.30 1.99
CA VAL A 222 9.33 -0.97 1.46
C VAL A 222 9.01 -2.05 2.48
N GLN A 223 8.26 -3.06 2.08
CA GLN A 223 8.00 -4.19 2.98
C GLN A 223 9.24 -5.05 3.19
N GLY A 224 9.35 -5.66 4.36
CA GLY A 224 10.51 -6.48 4.75
C GLY A 224 10.82 -7.59 3.74
N GLU A 225 9.80 -8.28 3.22
CA GLU A 225 9.97 -9.35 2.24
C GLU A 225 10.50 -8.87 0.88
N MET A 226 10.38 -7.57 0.60
CA MET A 226 10.86 -6.95 -0.65
C MET A 226 12.29 -6.42 -0.52
N ILE A 227 12.83 -6.30 0.70
CA ILE A 227 14.16 -5.71 0.92
C ILE A 227 15.23 -6.50 0.17
N TYR A 228 15.27 -7.82 0.36
CA TYR A 228 16.24 -8.68 -0.34
C TYR A 228 16.10 -8.56 -1.86
N ARG A 229 14.87 -8.51 -2.38
CA ARG A 229 14.65 -8.43 -3.83
C ARG A 229 15.07 -7.07 -4.42
N ASN A 230 14.87 -5.99 -3.69
CA ASN A 230 15.04 -4.64 -4.21
C ASN A 230 16.39 -4.00 -3.85
N TYR A 231 17.09 -4.51 -2.84
CA TYR A 231 18.25 -3.84 -2.24
C TYR A 231 19.40 -4.78 -1.83
N THR A 232 19.42 -6.04 -2.28
CA THR A 232 20.50 -7.00 -1.93
C THR A 232 21.87 -6.63 -2.48
N ALA A 233 21.94 -5.91 -3.60
CA ALA A 233 23.20 -5.50 -4.20
C ALA A 233 23.14 -4.02 -4.63
N PRO A 234 24.28 -3.29 -4.61
CA PRO A 234 24.35 -1.90 -5.04
C PRO A 234 23.74 -1.66 -6.43
N GLU A 235 23.97 -2.57 -7.38
CA GLU A 235 23.48 -2.47 -8.76
C GLU A 235 21.94 -2.59 -8.82
N ILE A 236 21.35 -3.39 -7.93
CA ILE A 236 19.89 -3.51 -7.84
C ILE A 236 19.31 -2.22 -7.27
N LEU A 237 19.91 -1.68 -6.20
CA LEU A 237 19.51 -0.40 -5.61
C LEU A 237 19.60 0.73 -6.64
N ASP A 238 20.73 0.84 -7.34
CA ASP A 238 20.96 1.86 -8.38
C ASP A 238 19.89 1.76 -9.47
N ARG A 239 19.57 0.55 -9.93
CA ARG A 239 18.49 0.32 -10.90
C ARG A 239 17.11 0.73 -10.38
N GLN A 240 16.81 0.56 -9.09
CA GLN A 240 15.55 1.06 -8.53
C GLN A 240 15.52 2.59 -8.47
N LEU A 241 16.62 3.22 -8.07
CA LEU A 241 16.74 4.68 -8.01
C LEU A 241 16.63 5.30 -9.41
N GLU A 242 17.29 4.71 -10.41
CA GLU A 242 17.22 5.12 -11.81
C GLU A 242 15.79 5.10 -12.34
N ARG A 243 14.97 4.10 -11.96
CA ARG A 243 13.56 4.03 -12.34
C ARG A 243 12.74 5.18 -11.77
N PHE A 244 12.98 5.57 -10.51
CA PHE A 244 12.32 6.74 -9.92
C PHE A 244 12.74 8.04 -10.62
N LEU A 245 14.04 8.20 -10.90
CA LEU A 245 14.56 9.36 -11.61
C LEU A 245 13.99 9.45 -13.03
N THR A 246 13.98 8.34 -13.77
CA THR A 246 13.39 8.25 -15.11
C THR A 246 11.91 8.60 -15.08
N ALA A 247 11.15 8.07 -14.12
CA ALA A 247 9.73 8.39 -13.97
C ALA A 247 9.51 9.88 -13.69
N ARG A 248 10.30 10.48 -12.80
CA ARG A 248 10.26 11.93 -12.51
C ARG A 248 10.56 12.74 -13.77
N ASP A 249 11.62 12.40 -14.49
CA ASP A 249 12.10 13.18 -15.64
C ASP A 249 11.10 13.12 -16.79
N LEU A 250 10.57 11.92 -17.11
CA LEU A 250 9.49 11.76 -18.08
C LEU A 250 8.24 12.55 -17.68
N LYS A 251 7.87 12.54 -16.39
CA LYS A 251 6.70 13.27 -15.89
C LYS A 251 6.89 14.79 -15.95
N SER A 252 8.12 15.27 -15.79
CA SER A 252 8.45 16.70 -15.87
C SER A 252 8.36 17.25 -17.29
N GLN A 253 8.61 16.40 -18.30
CA GLN A 253 8.56 16.75 -19.73
C GLN A 253 7.15 16.60 -20.33
N THR A 254 6.27 15.84 -19.69
CA THR A 254 4.90 15.65 -20.19
C THR A 254 4.00 16.78 -19.72
N HIS A 255 3.35 17.46 -20.67
CA HIS A 255 2.20 18.30 -20.32
C HIS A 255 1.11 17.42 -19.72
N VAL A 256 0.56 17.85 -18.57
CA VAL A 256 -0.53 17.13 -17.90
C VAL A 256 -1.79 17.26 -18.75
N THR A 257 -1.99 16.36 -19.69
CA THR A 257 -3.25 16.23 -20.41
C THR A 257 -4.25 15.59 -19.46
N LYS A 258 -5.26 16.37 -19.04
CA LYS A 258 -6.37 15.83 -18.25
C LYS A 258 -7.02 14.69 -19.03
N LEU A 259 -7.31 13.60 -18.32
CA LEU A 259 -8.08 12.50 -18.90
C LEU A 259 -9.43 13.05 -19.37
N PRO A 260 -9.91 12.72 -20.58
CA PRO A 260 -11.22 13.16 -21.04
C PRO A 260 -12.31 12.79 -20.03
N LYS A 261 -13.23 13.73 -19.76
CA LYS A 261 -14.30 13.56 -18.74
C LYS A 261 -15.09 12.27 -18.91
N ALA A 262 -15.36 11.86 -20.15
CA ALA A 262 -16.05 10.59 -20.44
C ALA A 262 -15.26 9.35 -19.96
N LEU A 263 -13.93 9.37 -20.07
CA LEU A 263 -13.09 8.26 -19.57
C LEU A 263 -12.97 8.32 -18.04
N GLU A 264 -12.87 9.50 -17.45
CA GLU A 264 -12.89 9.68 -15.99
C GLU A 264 -14.20 9.14 -15.38
N GLN A 265 -15.34 9.46 -15.99
CA GLN A 265 -16.66 8.94 -15.60
C GLN A 265 -16.74 7.42 -15.78
N ALA A 266 -16.19 6.87 -16.87
CA ALA A 266 -16.16 5.43 -17.09
C ALA A 266 -15.33 4.69 -16.02
N LEU A 267 -14.16 5.24 -15.65
CA LEU A 267 -13.35 4.67 -14.57
C LEU A 267 -14.03 4.82 -13.21
N SER A 268 -14.71 5.94 -12.95
CA SER A 268 -15.52 6.10 -11.74
C SER A 268 -16.66 5.07 -11.67
N LYS A 269 -17.35 4.81 -12.80
CA LYS A 269 -18.40 3.77 -12.88
C LYS A 269 -17.85 2.39 -12.57
N MET A 270 -16.68 2.04 -13.12
CA MET A 270 -16.03 0.77 -12.82
C MET A 270 -15.60 0.69 -11.34
N ALA A 271 -15.11 1.78 -10.76
CA ALA A 271 -14.75 1.82 -9.35
C ALA A 271 -15.97 1.53 -8.45
N MET A 272 -17.10 2.16 -8.70
CA MET A 272 -18.35 1.90 -7.95
C MET A 272 -18.85 0.47 -8.13
N ALA A 273 -18.86 -0.04 -9.36
CA ALA A 273 -19.37 -1.39 -9.65
C ALA A 273 -18.49 -2.50 -9.04
N THR A 274 -17.16 -2.37 -9.17
CA THR A 274 -16.22 -3.33 -8.57
C THR A 274 -16.23 -3.26 -7.05
N GLN A 275 -16.38 -2.06 -6.47
CA GLN A 275 -16.57 -1.88 -5.03
C GLN A 275 -17.83 -2.56 -4.53
N ALA A 276 -18.97 -2.35 -5.20
CA ALA A 276 -20.24 -2.97 -4.83
C ALA A 276 -20.13 -4.50 -4.88
N ALA A 277 -19.63 -5.06 -5.99
CA ALA A 277 -19.45 -6.51 -6.14
C ALA A 277 -18.55 -7.10 -5.04
N TYR A 278 -17.47 -6.41 -4.68
CA TYR A 278 -16.58 -6.83 -3.60
C TYR A 278 -17.26 -6.75 -2.23
N GLN A 279 -17.93 -5.62 -1.92
CA GLN A 279 -18.60 -5.43 -0.64
C GLN A 279 -19.79 -6.36 -0.43
N ASP A 280 -20.53 -6.67 -1.49
CA ASP A 280 -21.66 -7.61 -1.43
C ASP A 280 -21.18 -9.01 -1.08
N THR A 281 -20.08 -9.48 -1.71
CA THR A 281 -19.44 -10.75 -1.33
C THR A 281 -18.91 -10.72 0.10
N MET A 282 -18.30 -9.62 0.53
CA MET A 282 -17.78 -9.49 1.90
C MET A 282 -18.88 -9.43 2.97
N LYS A 283 -20.10 -8.98 2.62
CA LYS A 283 -21.26 -8.94 3.53
C LYS A 283 -21.97 -10.28 3.66
N ASP A 284 -21.74 -11.21 2.74
CA ASP A 284 -22.32 -12.54 2.78
C ASP A 284 -21.79 -13.35 3.99
N PRO A 285 -22.65 -13.75 4.94
CA PRO A 285 -22.23 -14.52 6.11
C PRO A 285 -21.57 -15.85 5.74
N HIS A 286 -22.01 -16.52 4.67
CA HIS A 286 -21.40 -17.76 4.23
C HIS A 286 -19.98 -17.54 3.68
N PHE A 287 -19.68 -16.35 3.17
CA PHE A 287 -18.34 -16.01 2.69
C PHE A 287 -17.38 -15.80 3.85
N LEU A 288 -17.88 -15.20 4.95
CA LEU A 288 -17.11 -15.10 6.20
C LEU A 288 -16.82 -16.48 6.80
N GLN A 289 -17.78 -17.39 6.79
CA GLN A 289 -17.57 -18.78 7.19
C GLN A 289 -16.55 -19.48 6.28
N LEU A 290 -16.61 -19.24 4.96
CA LEU A 290 -15.62 -19.74 4.02
C LEU A 290 -14.22 -19.27 4.37
N ILE A 291 -14.04 -18.00 4.73
CA ILE A 291 -12.74 -17.48 5.15
C ILE A 291 -12.24 -18.20 6.41
N GLU A 292 -13.11 -18.46 7.38
CA GLU A 292 -12.74 -19.13 8.64
C GLU A 292 -12.37 -20.60 8.46
N GLU A 293 -13.09 -21.32 7.61
CA GLU A 293 -13.03 -22.79 7.48
C GLU A 293 -12.21 -23.28 6.27
N ALA A 294 -12.21 -22.54 5.16
CA ALA A 294 -11.55 -22.92 3.91
C ALA A 294 -10.26 -22.09 3.63
N THR A 295 -9.75 -21.36 4.61
CA THR A 295 -8.47 -20.67 4.51
C THR A 295 -7.69 -20.80 5.81
N PRO A 296 -6.35 -20.60 5.82
CA PRO A 296 -5.58 -20.66 7.07
C PRO A 296 -5.78 -19.42 7.97
N TYR A 297 -6.73 -18.52 7.67
CA TYR A 297 -6.90 -17.23 8.34
C TYR A 297 -7.00 -17.35 9.87
N SER A 298 -7.82 -18.27 10.37
CA SER A 298 -8.03 -18.51 11.80
C SER A 298 -6.73 -18.92 12.52
N TYR A 299 -5.88 -19.67 11.83
CA TYR A 299 -4.60 -20.19 12.34
C TYR A 299 -3.44 -19.20 12.22
N LEU A 300 -3.54 -18.14 11.40
CA LEU A 300 -2.47 -17.14 11.27
C LEU A 300 -2.10 -16.47 12.61
N ASN A 301 -3.05 -16.40 13.55
CA ASN A 301 -2.79 -15.93 14.93
C ASN A 301 -1.83 -16.81 15.71
N ASN A 302 -1.88 -18.12 15.45
CA ASN A 302 -1.13 -19.11 16.21
C ASN A 302 0.32 -19.20 15.72
N LEU A 303 0.60 -18.73 14.51
CA LEU A 303 1.91 -18.87 13.88
C LEU A 303 2.96 -17.87 14.38
N LYS A 304 2.58 -16.88 15.22
CA LYS A 304 3.48 -15.85 15.79
C LYS A 304 4.48 -15.25 14.77
N MET A 305 4.15 -15.23 13.48
CA MET A 305 5.08 -14.83 12.41
C MET A 305 5.34 -13.32 12.32
N GLY A 306 4.77 -12.54 13.23
CA GLY A 306 5.03 -11.12 13.38
C GLY A 306 4.96 -10.68 14.84
N SER A 307 5.55 -9.52 15.14
CA SER A 307 5.57 -8.93 16.49
C SER A 307 4.21 -8.41 16.97
N ARG A 308 3.18 -8.42 16.12
CA ARG A 308 1.83 -7.92 16.43
C ARG A 308 0.81 -9.06 16.37
N PRO A 309 -0.10 -9.19 17.37
CA PRO A 309 -1.16 -10.22 17.35
C PRO A 309 -2.13 -9.96 16.20
N SER A 310 -2.50 -10.96 15.40
CA SER A 310 -3.25 -10.76 14.13
C SER A 310 -4.76 -10.50 14.27
N LYS A 311 -5.33 -10.46 15.49
CA LYS A 311 -6.75 -10.25 15.76
C LYS A 311 -7.01 -9.25 16.89
N ARG A 312 -8.11 -8.49 16.84
CA ARG A 312 -8.78 -7.91 18.04
C ARG A 312 -9.77 -8.98 18.52
N GLN A 313 -9.69 -9.45 19.77
CA GLN A 313 -10.46 -10.61 20.31
C GLN A 313 -11.95 -10.61 19.86
N GLY A 314 -12.50 -11.75 19.41
CA GLY A 314 -13.91 -11.93 18.95
C GLY A 314 -14.05 -12.87 17.74
N PRO A 315 -15.25 -13.15 17.18
CA PRO A 315 -15.45 -13.85 15.89
C PRO A 315 -14.96 -13.03 14.67
N VAL A 316 -14.74 -13.64 13.48
CA VAL A 316 -14.32 -12.86 12.29
C VAL A 316 -15.42 -11.88 11.88
N ASN A 317 -15.09 -10.60 11.92
CA ASN A 317 -15.93 -9.54 11.38
C ASN A 317 -15.09 -8.61 10.49
N LEU A 318 -15.74 -7.96 9.53
CA LEU A 318 -15.09 -7.11 8.53
C LEU A 318 -14.19 -6.02 9.14
N LYS A 319 -14.58 -5.49 10.30
CA LYS A 319 -13.83 -4.45 11.03
C LYS A 319 -12.61 -5.00 11.80
N GLY A 320 -12.59 -6.29 12.10
CA GLY A 320 -11.52 -6.99 12.82
C GLY A 320 -10.48 -7.64 11.90
N LEU A 321 -10.79 -7.79 10.61
CA LEU A 321 -9.86 -8.25 9.58
C LEU A 321 -8.72 -7.23 9.40
N ARG A 322 -7.48 -7.67 9.62
CA ARG A 322 -6.28 -6.87 9.32
C ARG A 322 -5.80 -7.14 7.89
N ALA A 323 -5.30 -6.11 7.21
CA ALA A 323 -4.90 -6.20 5.80
C ALA A 323 -3.82 -7.26 5.52
N ILE A 324 -2.82 -7.44 6.40
CA ILE A 324 -1.75 -8.44 6.16
C ILE A 324 -2.28 -9.89 6.29
N PRO A 325 -2.93 -10.30 7.40
CA PRO A 325 -3.57 -11.61 7.48
C PRO A 325 -4.58 -11.87 6.37
N TRP A 326 -5.32 -10.83 5.95
CA TRP A 326 -6.28 -10.88 4.85
C TRP A 326 -5.64 -11.26 3.52
N VAL A 327 -4.61 -10.52 3.08
CA VAL A 327 -3.90 -10.83 1.82
C VAL A 327 -3.23 -12.21 1.91
N LEU A 328 -2.66 -12.52 3.08
CA LEU A 328 -1.90 -13.75 3.28
C LEU A 328 -2.81 -14.98 3.19
N CYS A 329 -4.01 -15.00 3.79
CA CYS A 329 -4.85 -16.19 3.72
C CYS A 329 -5.25 -16.53 2.28
N TRP A 330 -5.60 -15.53 1.45
CA TRP A 330 -5.92 -15.73 0.03
C TRP A 330 -4.71 -16.07 -0.83
N THR A 331 -3.52 -15.62 -0.42
CA THR A 331 -2.24 -16.04 -1.01
C THR A 331 -2.03 -17.54 -0.80
N GLN A 332 -2.31 -18.03 0.40
CA GLN A 332 -2.15 -19.45 0.73
C GLN A 332 -3.09 -20.32 -0.11
N THR A 333 -4.35 -19.93 -0.27
CA THR A 333 -5.34 -20.72 -1.02
C THR A 333 -5.22 -20.63 -2.54
N ARG A 334 -4.28 -19.83 -3.07
CA ARG A 334 -4.06 -19.61 -4.51
C ARG A 334 -5.25 -18.96 -5.25
N ALA A 335 -6.27 -18.48 -4.54
CA ALA A 335 -7.43 -17.82 -5.14
C ALA A 335 -7.23 -16.30 -5.31
N LEU A 336 -6.38 -15.69 -4.47
CA LEU A 336 -6.01 -14.27 -4.57
C LEU A 336 -7.19 -13.28 -4.65
N PHE A 337 -8.33 -13.67 -4.05
CA PHE A 337 -9.62 -12.97 -4.12
C PHE A 337 -9.54 -11.43 -4.15
N PRO A 338 -8.84 -10.76 -3.22
CA PRO A 338 -9.02 -9.32 -3.06
C PRO A 338 -8.33 -8.47 -4.13
N SER A 339 -7.52 -9.09 -4.99
CA SER A 339 -6.76 -8.39 -6.04
C SER A 339 -7.56 -8.18 -7.34
N TRP A 340 -8.57 -9.00 -7.62
CA TRP A 340 -9.19 -9.07 -8.96
C TRP A 340 -10.73 -9.20 -8.96
N TRP A 341 -11.35 -9.44 -7.80
CA TRP A 341 -12.79 -9.68 -7.71
C TRP A 341 -13.65 -8.50 -8.19
N GLY A 342 -14.73 -8.82 -8.90
CA GLY A 342 -15.69 -7.85 -9.44
C GLY A 342 -15.34 -7.36 -10.85
N VAL A 343 -14.09 -7.55 -11.31
CA VAL A 343 -13.66 -7.13 -12.66
C VAL A 343 -14.37 -7.92 -13.75
N GLY A 344 -14.56 -9.22 -13.56
CA GLY A 344 -15.23 -10.11 -14.50
C GLY A 344 -16.71 -9.80 -14.61
N ARG A 345 -17.41 -9.72 -13.48
CA ARG A 345 -18.82 -9.35 -13.39
C ARG A 345 -19.09 -8.02 -14.08
N PHE A 346 -18.33 -6.99 -13.72
CA PHE A 346 -18.41 -5.68 -14.36
C PHE A 346 -18.24 -5.78 -15.88
N TRP A 347 -17.23 -6.51 -16.36
CA TRP A 347 -16.96 -6.63 -17.80
C TRP A 347 -18.04 -7.39 -18.57
N LYS A 348 -18.68 -8.37 -17.93
CA LYS A 348 -19.74 -9.19 -18.52
C LYS A 348 -21.02 -8.39 -18.77
N GLU A 349 -21.31 -7.41 -17.91
CA GLU A 349 -22.49 -6.54 -18.01
C GLU A 349 -22.37 -5.45 -19.09
N LEU A 350 -21.16 -5.20 -19.61
CA LEU A 350 -20.94 -4.14 -20.60
C LEU A 350 -21.35 -4.56 -22.02
N SER A 351 -22.00 -3.63 -22.71
CA SER A 351 -22.22 -3.73 -24.16
C SER A 351 -20.90 -3.63 -24.94
N ALA A 352 -20.88 -4.06 -26.21
CA ALA A 352 -19.71 -3.91 -27.06
C ALA A 352 -19.25 -2.45 -27.20
N LYS A 353 -20.21 -1.51 -27.24
CA LYS A 353 -19.94 -0.07 -27.29
C LYS A 353 -19.27 0.43 -26.02
N ASP A 354 -19.72 -0.01 -24.85
CA ASP A 354 -19.14 0.39 -23.57
C ASP A 354 -17.73 -0.19 -23.39
N LYS A 355 -17.51 -1.44 -23.81
CA LYS A 355 -16.17 -2.06 -23.79
C LYS A 355 -15.14 -1.28 -24.61
N ALA A 356 -15.55 -0.65 -25.72
CA ALA A 356 -14.66 0.20 -26.52
C ALA A 356 -14.14 1.42 -25.74
N VAL A 357 -14.95 1.96 -24.81
CA VAL A 357 -14.54 3.06 -23.92
C VAL A 357 -13.39 2.62 -23.03
N TYR A 358 -13.44 1.42 -22.46
CA TYR A 358 -12.37 0.89 -21.60
C TYR A 358 -11.11 0.53 -22.39
N ARG A 359 -11.22 0.06 -23.64
CA ARG A 359 -10.06 -0.08 -24.53
C ARG A 359 -9.36 1.26 -24.77
N LYS A 360 -10.13 2.34 -24.94
CA LYS A 360 -9.58 3.71 -25.03
C LYS A 360 -8.97 4.16 -23.70
N ALA A 361 -9.64 3.89 -22.58
CA ALA A 361 -9.13 4.18 -21.24
C ALA A 361 -7.79 3.47 -20.98
N PHE A 362 -7.60 2.24 -21.46
CA PHE A 362 -6.34 1.50 -21.30
C PHE A 362 -5.15 2.21 -21.99
N LYS A 363 -5.41 2.85 -23.13
CA LYS A 363 -4.39 3.63 -23.85
C LYS A 363 -4.08 4.96 -23.15
N GLN A 364 -5.09 5.62 -22.59
CA GLN A 364 -4.98 7.01 -22.13
C GLN A 364 -4.81 7.19 -20.62
N SER A 365 -5.31 6.26 -19.81
CA SER A 365 -5.21 6.30 -18.34
C SER A 365 -4.11 5.41 -17.84
N ALA A 366 -3.05 6.02 -17.27
CA ALA A 366 -1.96 5.31 -16.61
C ALA A 366 -2.48 4.41 -15.48
N LEU A 367 -3.40 4.92 -14.64
CA LEU A 367 -4.00 4.16 -13.54
C LEU A 367 -4.68 2.88 -14.05
N PHE A 368 -5.53 3.01 -15.07
CA PHE A 368 -6.29 1.87 -15.58
C PHE A 368 -5.36 0.86 -16.28
N ARG A 369 -4.38 1.35 -17.05
CA ARG A 369 -3.38 0.49 -17.70
C ARG A 369 -2.57 -0.31 -16.70
N THR A 370 -2.05 0.33 -15.65
CA THR A 370 -1.26 -0.36 -14.62
C THR A 370 -2.13 -1.30 -13.81
N TYR A 371 -3.40 -0.97 -13.57
CA TYR A 371 -4.37 -1.87 -12.95
C TYR A 371 -4.66 -3.13 -13.78
N ILE A 372 -4.91 -3.01 -15.08
CA ILE A 372 -5.17 -4.19 -15.93
C ILE A 372 -3.94 -5.09 -16.05
N LYS A 373 -2.73 -4.51 -16.15
CA LYS A 373 -1.47 -5.27 -16.08
C LYS A 373 -1.37 -6.06 -14.78
N ALA A 374 -1.71 -5.40 -13.68
CA ALA A 374 -1.77 -5.97 -12.35
C ALA A 374 -2.76 -7.15 -12.27
N VAL A 375 -4.01 -6.95 -12.71
CA VAL A 375 -5.01 -8.03 -12.76
C VAL A 375 -4.49 -9.20 -13.59
N GLY A 376 -3.88 -8.96 -14.76
CA GLY A 376 -3.25 -10.02 -15.56
C GLY A 376 -2.16 -10.79 -14.80
N PHE A 377 -1.33 -10.10 -14.02
CA PHE A 377 -0.32 -10.73 -13.16
C PHE A 377 -0.92 -11.59 -12.05
N THR A 378 -1.97 -11.12 -11.38
CA THR A 378 -2.70 -11.90 -10.38
C THR A 378 -3.34 -13.13 -11.02
N LEU A 379 -4.07 -12.95 -12.12
CA LEU A 379 -4.78 -14.04 -12.79
C LEU A 379 -3.84 -15.15 -13.28
N GLU A 380 -2.60 -14.84 -13.69
CA GLU A 380 -1.59 -15.84 -14.08
C GLU A 380 -1.12 -16.71 -12.90
N LYS A 381 -1.34 -16.28 -11.64
CA LYS A 381 -0.93 -17.02 -10.43
C LYS A 381 -2.03 -17.84 -9.78
N ILE A 382 -3.28 -17.61 -10.19
CA ILE A 382 -4.44 -18.25 -9.59
C ILE A 382 -4.49 -19.71 -10.00
N GLU A 383 -4.71 -20.58 -9.02
CA GLU A 383 -4.89 -22.03 -9.21
C GLU A 383 -6.20 -22.42 -8.52
N LEU A 384 -7.33 -22.32 -9.23
CA LEU A 384 -8.65 -22.59 -8.63
C LEU A 384 -8.85 -24.05 -8.25
N ASP A 385 -8.09 -24.98 -8.84
CA ASP A 385 -8.13 -26.39 -8.44
C ASP A 385 -7.50 -26.59 -7.06
N ILE A 386 -6.44 -25.84 -6.73
CA ILE A 386 -5.91 -25.80 -5.36
C ILE A 386 -6.94 -25.19 -4.42
N PHE A 387 -7.58 -24.08 -4.79
CA PHE A 387 -8.64 -23.49 -3.97
C PHE A 387 -9.80 -24.46 -3.72
N ALA A 388 -10.18 -25.27 -4.72
CA ALA A 388 -11.18 -26.33 -4.56
C ALA A 388 -10.77 -27.36 -3.50
N LEU A 389 -9.48 -27.73 -3.42
CA LEU A 389 -8.99 -28.60 -2.34
C LEU A 389 -9.22 -28.00 -0.96
N TYR A 390 -8.99 -26.71 -0.77
CA TYR A 390 -9.27 -26.04 0.50
C TYR A 390 -10.77 -26.02 0.84
N LEU A 391 -11.63 -25.79 -0.17
CA LEU A 391 -13.09 -25.85 0.02
C LEU A 391 -13.55 -27.26 0.42
N HIS A 392 -13.12 -28.29 -0.31
CA HIS A 392 -13.52 -29.67 -0.06
C HIS A 392 -12.99 -30.24 1.27
N ASN A 393 -11.90 -29.69 1.80
CA ASN A 393 -11.36 -30.06 3.11
C ASN A 393 -11.88 -29.17 4.27
N SER A 394 -12.76 -28.22 3.98
CA SER A 394 -13.40 -27.37 4.98
C SER A 394 -14.61 -28.07 5.63
N LYS A 395 -15.15 -27.49 6.70
CA LYS A 395 -16.38 -27.98 7.36
C LYS A 395 -17.66 -27.37 6.80
N LEU A 396 -17.58 -26.66 5.68
CA LEU A 396 -18.75 -26.02 5.05
C LEU A 396 -19.66 -27.09 4.44
N PRO A 397 -20.98 -26.86 4.40
CA PRO A 397 -21.90 -27.67 3.60
C PRO A 397 -21.51 -27.73 2.12
N GLN A 398 -21.74 -28.86 1.46
CA GLN A 398 -21.37 -29.08 0.05
C GLN A 398 -22.00 -28.03 -0.87
N GLU A 399 -23.24 -27.61 -0.61
CA GLU A 399 -23.93 -26.60 -1.43
C GLU A 399 -23.20 -25.24 -1.40
N ILE A 400 -22.64 -24.88 -0.24
CA ILE A 400 -21.87 -23.64 -0.07
C ILE A 400 -20.52 -23.74 -0.77
N GLN A 401 -19.84 -24.89 -0.65
CA GLN A 401 -18.59 -25.14 -1.35
C GLN A 401 -18.77 -25.04 -2.88
N ASP A 402 -19.80 -25.70 -3.41
CA ASP A 402 -20.11 -25.73 -4.84
C ASP A 402 -20.52 -24.35 -5.36
N HIS A 403 -21.31 -23.60 -4.57
CA HIS A 403 -21.71 -22.24 -4.89
C HIS A 403 -20.49 -21.33 -5.09
N TYR A 404 -19.58 -21.27 -4.12
CA TYR A 404 -18.40 -20.41 -4.22
C TYR A 404 -17.42 -20.89 -5.28
N LEU A 405 -17.20 -22.20 -5.42
CA LEU A 405 -16.33 -22.70 -6.48
C LEU A 405 -16.85 -22.31 -7.87
N LYS A 406 -18.17 -22.38 -8.08
CA LYS A 406 -18.82 -21.93 -9.33
C LYS A 406 -18.68 -20.43 -9.55
N GLU A 407 -18.95 -19.61 -8.53
CA GLU A 407 -18.80 -18.15 -8.61
C GLU A 407 -17.35 -17.75 -8.93
N PHE A 408 -16.36 -18.32 -8.24
CA PHE A 408 -14.95 -18.04 -8.50
C PHE A 408 -14.52 -18.46 -9.90
N LYS A 409 -14.96 -19.63 -10.40
CA LYS A 409 -14.66 -20.07 -11.78
C LYS A 409 -15.29 -19.14 -12.82
N ALA A 410 -16.54 -18.73 -12.62
CA ALA A 410 -17.24 -17.82 -13.54
C ALA A 410 -16.58 -16.44 -13.57
N GLU A 411 -16.28 -15.88 -12.40
CA GLU A 411 -15.60 -14.59 -12.27
C GLU A 411 -14.20 -14.64 -12.88
N PHE A 412 -13.43 -15.72 -12.65
CA PHE A 412 -12.08 -15.89 -13.18
C PHE A 412 -12.06 -15.92 -14.71
N ALA A 413 -12.97 -16.69 -15.31
CA ALA A 413 -13.12 -16.75 -16.76
C ALA A 413 -13.50 -15.38 -17.35
N ALA A 414 -14.42 -14.66 -16.71
CA ALA A 414 -14.84 -13.33 -17.15
C ALA A 414 -13.74 -12.28 -16.98
N ALA A 415 -12.95 -12.33 -15.90
CA ALA A 415 -11.83 -11.43 -15.65
C ALA A 415 -10.69 -11.66 -16.66
N LYS A 416 -10.37 -12.92 -17.01
CA LYS A 416 -9.44 -13.22 -18.11
C LYS A 416 -9.93 -12.63 -19.44
N LYS A 417 -11.21 -12.82 -19.76
CA LYS A 417 -11.83 -12.24 -20.96
C LYS A 417 -11.74 -10.71 -20.97
N CYS A 418 -11.93 -10.06 -19.82
CA CYS A 418 -11.71 -8.62 -19.65
C CYS A 418 -10.28 -8.22 -20.04
N VAL A 419 -9.26 -8.86 -19.45
CA VAL A 419 -7.86 -8.55 -19.76
C VAL A 419 -7.58 -8.72 -21.26
N HIS A 420 -7.98 -9.84 -21.86
CA HIS A 420 -7.77 -10.09 -23.29
C HIS A 420 -8.48 -9.05 -24.18
N GLU A 421 -9.76 -8.74 -23.92
CA GLU A 421 -10.53 -7.80 -24.75
C GLU A 421 -10.09 -6.34 -24.57
N VAL A 422 -9.65 -5.95 -23.37
CA VAL A 422 -9.16 -4.58 -23.10
C VAL A 422 -7.81 -4.36 -23.77
N THR A 423 -6.91 -5.34 -23.67
CA THR A 423 -5.51 -5.21 -24.10
C THR A 423 -5.32 -5.55 -25.57
N GLY A 424 -6.15 -6.46 -26.11
CA GLY A 424 -5.94 -7.07 -27.43
C GLY A 424 -4.93 -8.23 -27.41
N GLU A 425 -4.44 -8.62 -26.24
CA GLU A 425 -3.32 -9.55 -26.08
C GLU A 425 -3.79 -10.96 -25.70
N ARG A 426 -3.13 -11.98 -26.25
CA ARG A 426 -3.49 -13.40 -26.00
C ARG A 426 -3.00 -13.93 -24.65
N ASN A 427 -1.90 -13.38 -24.13
CA ASN A 427 -1.29 -13.82 -22.87
C ASN A 427 -1.55 -12.78 -21.79
N LEU A 428 -1.79 -13.18 -20.53
CA LEU A 428 -2.05 -12.23 -19.43
C LEU A 428 -0.82 -11.44 -18.99
N LEU A 429 0.38 -11.96 -19.28
CA LEU A 429 1.67 -11.34 -18.99
C LEU A 429 2.46 -10.97 -20.26
N TRP A 430 1.76 -10.51 -21.30
CA TRP A 430 2.37 -10.08 -22.58
C TRP A 430 3.53 -9.08 -22.41
N TYR A 431 3.44 -8.21 -21.41
CA TYR A 431 4.42 -7.17 -21.11
C TYR A 431 5.62 -7.66 -20.27
N ARG A 432 5.58 -8.90 -19.75
CA ARG A 432 6.68 -9.55 -19.00
C ARG A 432 6.74 -11.07 -19.26
N PRO A 433 7.12 -11.51 -20.47
CA PRO A 433 7.14 -12.94 -20.81
C PRO A 433 8.03 -13.78 -19.87
N TRP A 434 9.19 -13.26 -19.46
CA TRP A 434 10.10 -13.93 -18.52
C TRP A 434 9.44 -14.20 -17.15
N LEU A 435 8.57 -13.29 -16.69
CA LEU A 435 7.90 -13.40 -15.41
C LEU A 435 6.83 -14.50 -15.46
N ARG A 436 6.17 -14.65 -16.60
CA ARG A 436 5.27 -15.78 -16.85
C ARG A 436 5.99 -17.10 -16.71
N THR A 437 7.10 -17.29 -17.41
CA THR A 437 7.93 -18.50 -17.29
C THR A 437 8.35 -18.75 -15.85
N SER A 438 8.78 -17.71 -15.14
CA SER A 438 9.14 -17.81 -13.72
C SER A 438 7.97 -18.23 -12.82
N ILE A 439 6.74 -17.82 -13.11
CA ILE A 439 5.54 -18.27 -12.39
C ILE A 439 5.26 -19.73 -12.73
N SER A 440 5.21 -20.09 -14.02
CA SER A 440 4.93 -21.45 -14.47
C SER A 440 5.92 -22.49 -13.92
N LEU A 441 7.21 -22.14 -13.78
CA LEU A 441 8.21 -23.02 -13.19
C LEU A 441 8.07 -23.18 -11.67
N ARG A 442 7.56 -22.16 -10.97
CA ARG A 442 7.42 -22.18 -9.51
C ARG A 442 6.10 -22.78 -9.05
N SER A 443 5.01 -22.59 -9.79
CA SER A 443 3.67 -23.07 -9.38
C SER A 443 3.66 -24.55 -8.97
N PRO A 444 4.22 -25.49 -9.77
CA PRO A 444 4.22 -26.92 -9.41
C PRO A 444 4.99 -27.23 -8.12
N LEU A 445 6.01 -26.44 -7.78
CA LEU A 445 6.79 -26.61 -6.55
C LEU A 445 6.02 -26.18 -5.30
N ILE A 446 4.98 -25.37 -5.45
CA ILE A 446 4.14 -24.89 -4.36
C ILE A 446 2.99 -25.87 -4.05
N HIS A 447 2.54 -26.66 -5.04
CA HIS A 447 1.40 -27.58 -4.86
C HIS A 447 1.60 -28.59 -3.71
N PRO A 448 2.77 -29.24 -3.54
CA PRO A 448 3.01 -30.11 -2.40
C PRO A 448 2.88 -29.38 -1.06
N LEU A 449 3.31 -28.12 -0.99
CA LEU A 449 3.19 -27.30 0.22
C LEU A 449 1.74 -26.98 0.53
N ASN A 450 0.91 -26.73 -0.48
CA ASN A 450 -0.54 -26.55 -0.29
C ASN A 450 -1.22 -27.81 0.26
N VAL A 451 -0.86 -29.00 -0.24
CA VAL A 451 -1.39 -30.27 0.27
C VAL A 451 -0.91 -30.54 1.69
N LEU A 452 0.38 -30.37 1.97
CA LEU A 452 0.93 -30.49 3.32
C LEU A 452 0.29 -29.49 4.29
N GLN A 453 -0.06 -28.31 3.82
CA GLN A 453 -0.78 -27.32 4.63
C GLN A 453 -2.17 -27.81 5.05
N LEU A 454 -2.91 -28.47 4.15
CA LEU A 454 -4.21 -29.06 4.49
C LEU A 454 -4.06 -30.19 5.52
N ILE A 455 -3.03 -31.03 5.37
CA ILE A 455 -2.70 -32.07 6.35
C ILE A 455 -2.38 -31.42 7.71
N ALA A 456 -1.53 -30.38 7.73
CA ALA A 456 -1.17 -29.68 8.95
C ALA A 456 -2.39 -29.04 9.65
N LEU A 457 -3.33 -28.47 8.88
CA LEU A 457 -4.57 -27.92 9.41
C LEU A 457 -5.46 -29.01 10.03
N LYS A 458 -5.58 -30.17 9.36
CA LYS A 458 -6.36 -31.32 9.83
C LYS A 458 -5.79 -31.93 11.12
N GLU A 459 -4.48 -32.15 11.14
CA GLU A 459 -3.76 -32.75 12.28
C GLU A 459 -3.44 -31.73 13.39
N LYS A 460 -3.74 -30.44 13.16
CA LYS A 460 -3.39 -29.32 14.05
C LYS A 460 -1.88 -29.21 14.32
N ASP A 461 -1.04 -29.60 13.36
CA ASP A 461 0.41 -29.46 13.41
C ASP A 461 0.83 -28.02 13.09
N LEU A 462 1.08 -27.23 14.15
CA LEU A 462 1.46 -25.83 14.01
C LEU A 462 2.87 -25.62 13.43
N LEU A 463 3.78 -26.59 13.60
CA LEU A 463 5.14 -26.46 13.07
C LEU A 463 5.11 -26.67 11.56
N LEU A 464 4.47 -27.74 11.09
CA LEU A 464 4.29 -27.98 9.65
C LEU A 464 3.47 -26.88 9.00
N LEU A 465 2.43 -26.37 9.67
CA LEU A 465 1.65 -25.24 9.18
C LEU A 465 2.51 -23.99 9.01
N ARG A 466 3.43 -23.71 9.95
CA ARG A 466 4.35 -22.57 9.84
C ARG A 466 5.30 -22.70 8.64
N GLU A 467 5.88 -23.87 8.45
CA GLU A 467 6.79 -24.15 7.33
C GLU A 467 6.07 -24.04 5.99
N THR A 468 4.88 -24.64 5.88
CA THR A 468 4.08 -24.58 4.65
C THR A 468 3.60 -23.16 4.35
N VAL A 469 3.13 -22.39 5.35
CA VAL A 469 2.73 -20.99 5.13
C VAL A 469 3.89 -20.15 4.65
N THR A 470 5.08 -20.34 5.25
CA THR A 470 6.31 -19.64 4.86
C THR A 470 6.75 -20.04 3.44
N GLY A 471 6.73 -21.32 3.13
CA GLY A 471 7.11 -21.86 1.83
C GLY A 471 6.18 -21.41 0.71
N VAL A 472 4.85 -21.46 0.91
CA VAL A 472 3.87 -20.96 -0.06
C VAL A 472 4.02 -19.45 -0.25
N ALA A 473 4.17 -18.67 0.82
CA ALA A 473 4.39 -17.22 0.72
C ALA A 473 5.68 -16.90 -0.06
N SER A 474 6.75 -17.65 0.20
CA SER A 474 8.04 -17.50 -0.50
C SER A 474 7.94 -17.88 -1.98
N GLY A 475 7.23 -18.97 -2.32
CA GLY A 475 7.01 -19.39 -3.70
C GLY A 475 6.11 -18.41 -4.46
N MET A 476 5.08 -17.87 -3.81
CA MET A 476 4.16 -16.92 -4.40
C MET A 476 4.76 -15.51 -4.58
N LEU A 477 5.74 -15.12 -3.74
CA LEU A 477 6.31 -13.78 -3.67
C LEU A 477 5.20 -12.72 -3.58
N THR A 478 5.29 -11.64 -4.36
CA THR A 478 4.26 -10.60 -4.46
C THR A 478 3.00 -11.16 -5.11
N THR A 479 1.93 -11.39 -4.35
CA THR A 479 0.67 -12.04 -4.81
C THR A 479 -0.38 -11.12 -5.37
N GLY A 480 -0.25 -9.85 -5.06
CA GLY A 480 -0.58 -8.82 -6.00
C GLY A 480 0.71 -8.23 -6.52
#